data_AF-A0A7S2Z5W9-F1
#
_entry.id   AF-A0A7S2Z5W9-F1
#
_cell.length_a   1.000
_cell.length_b   1.000
_cell.length_c   1.000
_cell.angle_alpha   90.00
_cell.angle_beta   90.00
_cell.angle_gamma   90.00
#
_symmetry.space_group_name_H-M   'P 1'
#
loop_
_entity.id
_entity.type
_entity.pdbx_description
1 polymer ?
#
loop_
_entity_poly.entity_id
_entity_poly.type
_entity_poly.pdbx_seq_one_letter_code
_entity_poly.pdbx_strand_id
1 'polypeptide(L)'
;GSGGAGGQTGQFGDEDEQMQANTKNLMNAVSSLPELTERKRVIDKHTNIATALLKEIKERQIDNFCAVEEELFAGKADKSQVLKAISMPSGLLSDKLRLVATWVLTAETLPSPQEFEEIEQVLKGSGADVQALNYLKRLRNLSLTGSQRAFAVPGQAGGGGGSTNQSNILDFADKFVSQGLNAVAKGMKTLMSQGQTFAVTRAVQALVENKGGEEQETYLYFDPKMPRGTNPGSNAKASYRDVMVCIVGGGNYLEYHSLQEMSQRVQPKCNVVYGATEILAPCDFLQQLTELGNKGK
;
A
#
# COMPACT_ATOMS: atom_id res chain seq x y z
N GLY A 1 -55.02 -21.24 -71.51
CA GLY A 1 -55.67 -19.97 -71.17
C GLY A 1 -55.78 -19.87 -69.66
N SER A 2 -55.37 -18.72 -69.13
CA SER A 2 -55.79 -18.07 -67.87
C SER A 2 -55.83 -18.85 -66.56
N GLY A 3 -55.13 -18.30 -65.55
CA GLY A 3 -55.62 -18.31 -64.17
C GLY A 3 -54.56 -18.56 -63.09
N GLY A 4 -53.62 -17.63 -62.89
CA GLY A 4 -52.76 -17.61 -61.71
C GLY A 4 -53.15 -16.45 -60.79
N ALA A 5 -54.12 -16.67 -59.90
CA ALA A 5 -54.34 -15.85 -58.73
C ALA A 5 -53.56 -16.50 -57.56
N GLY A 6 -52.65 -15.75 -56.94
CA GLY A 6 -51.86 -16.21 -55.80
C GLY A 6 -51.46 -15.00 -54.98
N GLY A 7 -52.01 -14.92 -53.76
CA GLY A 7 -52.07 -13.72 -52.95
C GLY A 7 -50.72 -13.19 -52.45
N GLN A 8 -50.70 -11.87 -52.23
CA GLN A 8 -49.82 -11.22 -51.28
C GLN A 8 -50.04 -11.84 -49.88
N THR A 9 -49.05 -12.57 -49.38
CA THR A 9 -48.90 -12.85 -47.94
C THR A 9 -47.41 -12.95 -47.65
N GLY A 10 -46.83 -11.87 -47.11
CA GLY A 10 -45.41 -11.84 -46.76
C GLY A 10 -45.00 -10.49 -46.19
N GLN A 11 -45.64 -10.03 -45.12
CA GLN A 11 -45.15 -8.87 -44.36
C GLN A 11 -45.67 -8.75 -42.91
N PHE A 12 -46.26 -9.81 -42.33
CA PHE A 12 -46.86 -9.76 -40.97
C PHE A 12 -46.10 -10.59 -39.91
N GLY A 13 -45.06 -11.35 -40.28
CA GLY A 13 -44.30 -12.18 -39.33
C GLY A 13 -43.09 -11.47 -38.71
N ASP A 14 -42.39 -10.65 -39.51
CA ASP A 14 -41.14 -10.01 -39.09
C ASP A 14 -41.36 -8.85 -38.09
N GLU A 15 -42.49 -8.14 -38.19
CA GLU A 15 -42.82 -7.02 -37.30
C GLU A 15 -43.15 -7.48 -35.87
N ASP A 16 -43.85 -8.62 -35.73
CA ASP A 16 -44.22 -9.20 -34.44
C ASP A 16 -43.01 -9.79 -33.69
N GLU A 17 -42.10 -10.48 -34.41
CA GLU A 17 -40.86 -10.99 -33.82
C GLU A 17 -39.93 -9.84 -33.39
N GLN A 18 -39.85 -8.77 -34.19
CA GLN A 18 -39.05 -7.60 -33.88
C GLN A 18 -39.66 -6.78 -32.74
N MET A 19 -40.99 -6.71 -32.63
CA MET A 19 -41.69 -6.12 -31.48
C MET A 19 -41.47 -6.94 -30.20
N GLN A 20 -41.48 -8.26 -30.27
CA GLN A 20 -41.18 -9.13 -29.12
C GLN A 20 -39.71 -9.03 -28.67
N ALA A 21 -38.76 -8.95 -29.62
CA ALA A 21 -37.34 -8.74 -29.32
C ALA A 21 -37.09 -7.36 -28.68
N ASN A 22 -37.73 -6.30 -29.19
CA ASN A 22 -37.66 -4.96 -28.60
C ASN A 22 -38.28 -4.91 -27.20
N THR A 23 -39.40 -5.62 -26.97
CA THR A 23 -40.04 -5.72 -25.65
C THR A 23 -39.16 -6.47 -24.65
N LYS A 24 -38.50 -7.55 -25.07
CA LYS A 24 -37.51 -8.27 -24.23
C LYS A 24 -36.30 -7.39 -23.91
N ASN A 25 -35.78 -6.63 -24.87
CA ASN A 25 -34.67 -5.69 -24.64
C ASN A 25 -35.07 -4.55 -23.68
N LEU A 26 -36.27 -4.00 -23.83
CA LEU A 26 -36.81 -3.01 -22.90
C LEU A 26 -36.99 -3.60 -21.49
N MET A 27 -37.50 -4.82 -21.37
CA MET A 27 -37.68 -5.49 -20.08
C MET A 27 -36.34 -5.83 -19.41
N ASN A 28 -35.33 -6.22 -20.18
CA ASN A 28 -33.96 -6.43 -19.69
C ASN A 28 -33.29 -5.10 -19.29
N ALA A 29 -33.50 -4.04 -20.05
CA ALA A 29 -33.04 -2.70 -19.68
C ALA A 29 -33.68 -2.24 -18.37
N VAL A 30 -35.01 -2.36 -18.24
CA VAL A 30 -35.75 -1.97 -17.02
C VAL A 30 -35.35 -2.80 -15.80
N SER A 31 -35.13 -4.11 -15.97
CA SER A 31 -34.69 -4.99 -14.87
C SER A 31 -33.23 -4.78 -14.45
N SER A 32 -32.37 -4.29 -15.34
CA SER A 32 -30.97 -3.94 -15.02
C SER A 32 -30.79 -2.50 -14.53
N LEU A 33 -31.83 -1.63 -14.59
CA LEU A 33 -31.77 -0.27 -14.06
C LEU A 33 -31.34 -0.19 -12.57
N PRO A 34 -31.84 -1.05 -11.66
CA PRO A 34 -31.40 -1.01 -10.26
C PRO A 34 -29.91 -1.34 -10.11
N GLU A 35 -29.41 -2.33 -10.85
CA GLU A 35 -28.00 -2.72 -10.86
C GLU A 35 -27.12 -1.60 -11.41
N LEU A 36 -27.50 -0.99 -12.53
CA LEU A 36 -26.79 0.14 -13.12
C LEU A 36 -26.81 1.37 -12.21
N THR A 37 -27.91 1.62 -11.51
CA THR A 37 -28.04 2.71 -10.54
C THR A 37 -27.11 2.48 -9.35
N GLU A 38 -27.05 1.25 -8.82
CA GLU A 38 -26.16 0.91 -7.72
C GLU A 38 -24.69 0.99 -8.15
N ARG A 39 -24.37 0.48 -9.35
CA ARG A 39 -23.02 0.60 -9.93
C ARG A 39 -22.61 2.05 -10.10
N LYS A 40 -23.51 2.90 -10.61
CA LYS A 40 -23.28 4.36 -10.71
C LYS A 40 -23.06 4.96 -9.32
N ARG A 41 -23.89 4.62 -8.33
CA ARG A 41 -23.75 5.11 -6.95
C ARG A 41 -22.38 4.77 -6.35
N VAL A 42 -21.87 3.56 -6.58
CA VAL A 42 -20.53 3.15 -6.15
C VAL A 42 -19.45 3.98 -6.87
N ILE A 43 -19.57 4.17 -8.19
CA ILE A 43 -18.65 5.01 -8.97
C ILE A 43 -18.64 6.45 -8.47
N ASP A 44 -19.82 7.05 -8.24
CA ASP A 44 -19.95 8.41 -7.75
C ASP A 44 -19.30 8.57 -6.38
N LYS A 45 -19.48 7.59 -5.48
CA LYS A 45 -18.79 7.57 -4.18
C LYS A 45 -17.26 7.57 -4.32
N HIS A 46 -16.71 6.64 -5.12
CA HIS A 46 -15.26 6.56 -5.30
C HIS A 46 -14.69 7.78 -6.02
N THR A 47 -15.44 8.35 -6.97
CA THR A 47 -15.10 9.60 -7.65
C THR A 47 -15.00 10.76 -6.65
N ASN A 48 -15.98 10.89 -5.74
CA ASN A 48 -15.97 11.92 -4.71
C ASN A 48 -14.80 11.73 -3.74
N ILE A 49 -14.54 10.50 -3.29
CA ILE A 49 -13.40 10.19 -2.42
C ILE A 49 -12.08 10.53 -3.12
N ALA A 50 -11.89 10.10 -4.37
CA ALA A 50 -10.67 10.38 -5.13
C ALA A 50 -10.46 11.89 -5.32
N THR A 51 -11.52 12.64 -5.62
CA THR A 51 -11.45 14.10 -5.79
C THR A 51 -11.06 14.79 -4.49
N ALA A 52 -11.64 14.38 -3.35
CA ALA A 52 -11.26 14.91 -2.04
C ALA A 52 -9.80 14.58 -1.68
N LEU A 53 -9.35 13.34 -1.92
CA LEU A 53 -7.96 12.95 -1.70
C LEU A 53 -6.97 13.73 -2.58
N LEU A 54 -7.29 13.94 -3.85
CA LEU A 54 -6.46 14.74 -4.76
C LEU A 54 -6.31 16.18 -4.29
N LYS A 55 -7.36 16.76 -3.72
CA LYS A 55 -7.32 18.09 -3.11
C LYS A 55 -6.35 18.11 -1.93
N GLU A 56 -6.48 17.18 -1.00
CA GLU A 56 -5.60 17.07 0.18
C GLU A 56 -4.13 16.87 -0.21
N ILE A 57 -3.87 15.98 -1.17
CA ILE A 57 -2.51 15.71 -1.70
C ILE A 57 -1.89 17.00 -2.22
N LYS A 58 -2.65 17.79 -2.99
CA LYS A 58 -2.17 19.03 -3.60
C LYS A 58 -1.96 20.14 -2.57
N GLU A 59 -2.91 20.32 -1.65
CA GLU A 59 -2.83 21.37 -0.63
C GLU A 59 -1.65 21.12 0.33
N ARG A 60 -1.41 19.86 0.69
CA ARG A 60 -0.30 19.47 1.57
C ARG A 60 1.00 19.21 0.83
N GLN A 61 0.98 19.16 -0.51
CA GLN A 61 2.12 18.81 -1.35
C GLN A 61 2.78 17.48 -0.94
N ILE A 62 1.94 16.45 -0.74
CA ILE A 62 2.37 15.13 -0.26
C ILE A 62 3.38 14.48 -1.20
N ASP A 63 3.30 14.80 -2.50
CA ASP A 63 4.26 14.37 -3.52
C ASP A 63 5.71 14.76 -3.19
N ASN A 64 5.92 15.94 -2.58
CA ASN A 64 7.26 16.36 -2.16
C ASN A 64 7.78 15.51 -0.99
N PHE A 65 6.93 15.17 -0.03
CA PHE A 65 7.32 14.32 1.10
C PHE A 65 7.62 12.90 0.62
N CYS A 66 6.77 12.32 -0.22
CA CYS A 66 6.97 10.99 -0.79
C CYS A 66 8.26 10.90 -1.61
N ALA A 67 8.58 11.92 -2.42
CA ALA A 67 9.82 11.94 -3.19
C ALA A 67 11.07 11.86 -2.29
N VAL A 68 11.08 12.60 -1.17
CA VAL A 68 12.19 12.54 -0.20
C VAL A 68 12.20 11.20 0.53
N GLU A 69 11.03 10.65 0.89
CA GLU A 69 10.93 9.31 1.48
C GLU A 69 11.51 8.23 0.56
N GLU A 70 11.21 8.26 -0.74
CA GLU A 70 11.76 7.31 -1.72
C GLU A 70 13.30 7.37 -1.77
N GLU A 71 13.87 8.57 -1.80
CA GLU A 71 15.33 8.76 -1.77
C GLU A 71 15.95 8.35 -0.43
N LEU A 72 15.23 8.52 0.70
CA LEU A 72 15.63 8.02 2.02
C LEU A 72 15.69 6.49 2.05
N PHE A 73 14.68 5.82 1.50
CA PHE A 73 14.66 4.36 1.40
C PHE A 73 15.72 3.82 0.43
N ALA A 74 16.08 4.60 -0.59
CA ALA A 74 17.18 4.28 -1.50
C ALA A 74 18.57 4.56 -0.92
N GLY A 75 18.67 5.13 0.29
CA GLY A 75 19.94 5.52 0.92
C GLY A 75 20.64 6.68 0.22
N LYS A 76 19.90 7.49 -0.55
CA LYS A 76 20.42 8.60 -1.36
C LYS A 76 20.12 9.97 -0.79
N ALA A 77 19.08 10.08 0.05
CA ALA A 77 18.73 11.33 0.70
C ALA A 77 19.59 11.60 1.93
N ASP A 78 19.92 12.87 2.12
CA ASP A 78 20.69 13.37 3.25
C ASP A 78 19.86 14.30 4.16
N LYS A 79 20.48 14.75 5.24
CA LYS A 79 19.90 15.75 6.16
C LYS A 79 19.41 17.00 5.44
N SER A 80 20.12 17.47 4.40
CA SER A 80 19.82 18.72 3.72
C SER A 80 18.47 18.66 3.02
N GLN A 81 18.15 17.52 2.39
CA GLN A 81 16.88 17.28 1.73
C GLN A 81 15.72 17.20 2.75
N VAL A 82 15.94 16.51 3.88
CA VAL A 82 14.94 16.42 4.97
C VAL A 82 14.68 17.80 5.58
N LEU A 83 15.73 18.55 5.89
CA LEU A 83 15.64 19.89 6.47
C LEU A 83 14.89 20.86 5.54
N LYS A 84 15.18 20.80 4.23
CA LYS A 84 14.47 21.58 3.22
C LYS A 84 12.99 21.24 3.20
N ALA A 85 12.63 19.96 3.24
CA ALA A 85 11.24 19.52 3.18
C ALA A 85 10.44 19.95 4.42
N ILE A 86 10.99 19.79 5.63
CA ILE A 86 10.28 20.21 6.86
C ILE A 86 10.18 21.73 7.02
N SER A 87 11.09 22.48 6.38
CA SER A 87 11.06 23.95 6.39
C SER A 87 10.04 24.55 5.43
N MET A 88 9.44 23.74 4.54
CA MET A 88 8.39 24.23 3.65
C MET A 88 7.12 24.60 4.44
N PRO A 89 6.36 25.62 4.00
CA PRO A 89 5.08 25.95 4.63
C PRO A 89 3.99 24.91 4.36
N SER A 90 4.17 24.05 3.35
CA SER A 90 3.26 22.96 3.01
C SER A 90 3.43 21.75 3.96
N GLY A 91 2.41 20.89 3.97
CA GLY A 91 2.34 19.70 4.81
C GLY A 91 1.85 19.99 6.23
N LEU A 92 1.30 18.95 6.87
CA LEU A 92 0.93 19.00 8.29
C LEU A 92 2.17 18.77 9.16
N LEU A 93 2.07 19.14 10.44
CA LEU A 93 3.12 18.81 11.42
C LEU A 93 3.36 17.30 11.50
N SER A 94 2.30 16.49 11.39
CA SER A 94 2.40 15.03 11.32
C SER A 94 3.20 14.55 10.10
N ASP A 95 3.09 15.21 8.95
CA ASP A 95 3.82 14.83 7.73
C ASP A 95 5.32 15.06 7.90
N LYS A 96 5.67 16.21 8.46
CA LYS A 96 7.05 16.58 8.78
C LYS A 96 7.66 15.66 9.82
N LEU A 97 6.92 15.36 10.90
CA LEU A 97 7.35 14.42 11.93
C LEU A 97 7.56 13.01 11.38
N ARG A 98 6.66 12.54 10.51
CA ARG A 98 6.80 11.25 9.84
C ARG A 98 8.03 11.19 8.94
N LEU A 99 8.28 12.23 8.15
CA LEU A 99 9.47 12.27 7.29
C LEU A 99 10.76 12.17 8.12
N VAL A 100 10.86 12.90 9.23
CA VAL A 100 12.03 12.85 10.12
C VAL A 100 12.12 11.50 10.83
N ALA A 101 11.00 10.92 11.25
CA ALA A 101 10.97 9.56 11.80
C ALA A 101 11.49 8.53 10.79
N THR A 102 11.06 8.61 9.53
CA THR A 102 11.56 7.78 8.43
C THR A 102 13.06 7.95 8.28
N TRP A 103 13.58 9.18 8.19
CA TRP A 103 15.02 9.43 8.09
C TRP A 103 15.81 8.85 9.26
N VAL A 104 15.35 9.06 10.50
CA VAL A 104 16.00 8.50 11.70
C VAL A 104 16.07 6.98 11.64
N LEU A 105 15.04 6.33 11.10
CA LEU A 105 14.92 4.86 10.98
C LEU A 105 15.63 4.28 9.76
N THR A 106 15.83 5.04 8.68
CA THR A 106 16.43 4.54 7.43
C THR A 106 17.87 4.97 7.23
N ALA A 107 18.34 6.02 7.92
CA ALA A 107 19.72 6.52 7.79
C ALA A 107 20.74 5.39 8.04
N GLU A 108 21.82 5.36 7.23
CA GLU A 108 22.89 4.36 7.35
C GLU A 108 23.66 4.54 8.66
N THR A 109 23.92 5.78 9.04
CA THR A 109 24.49 6.16 10.33
C THR A 109 23.45 6.92 11.13
N LEU A 110 23.47 6.72 12.45
CA LEU A 110 22.60 7.50 13.33
C LEU A 110 22.94 8.99 13.18
N PRO A 111 21.95 9.87 12.98
CA PRO A 111 22.20 11.30 12.94
C PRO A 111 22.96 11.77 14.17
N SER A 112 23.97 12.60 13.96
CA SER A 112 24.76 13.15 15.07
C SER A 112 23.87 13.99 15.99
N PRO A 113 24.27 14.18 17.26
CA PRO A 113 23.47 14.98 18.21
C PRO A 113 23.16 16.39 17.70
N GLN A 114 24.12 17.04 17.03
CA GLN A 114 23.97 18.37 16.46
C GLN A 114 22.96 18.40 15.30
N GLU A 115 23.04 17.43 14.39
CA GLU A 115 22.09 17.34 13.27
C GLU A 115 20.66 17.12 13.73
N PHE A 116 20.49 16.31 14.78
CA PHE A 116 19.20 16.06 15.37
C PHE A 116 18.65 17.30 16.08
N GLU A 117 19.49 18.02 16.82
CA GLU A 117 19.11 19.26 17.51
C GLU A 117 18.64 20.33 16.51
N GLU A 118 19.34 20.51 15.40
CA GLU A 118 18.91 21.45 14.34
C GLU A 118 17.51 21.12 13.80
N ILE A 119 17.23 19.85 13.52
CA ILE A 119 15.91 19.41 13.04
C ILE A 119 14.84 19.61 14.12
N GLU A 120 15.15 19.29 15.38
CA GLU A 120 14.23 19.56 16.48
C GLU A 120 13.90 21.04 16.61
N GLN A 121 14.86 21.94 16.45
CA GLN A 121 14.62 23.37 16.55
C GLN A 121 13.67 23.86 15.45
N VAL A 122 13.83 23.38 14.22
CA VAL A 122 12.91 23.71 13.11
C VAL A 122 11.49 23.18 13.37
N LEU A 123 11.38 21.95 13.87
CA LEU A 123 10.10 21.33 14.20
C LEU A 123 9.41 22.03 15.38
N LYS A 124 10.14 22.33 16.46
CA LYS A 124 9.63 23.07 17.62
C LYS A 124 9.22 24.50 17.24
N GLY A 125 10.00 25.16 16.37
CA GLY A 125 9.65 26.46 15.81
C GLY A 125 8.34 26.45 15.01
N SER A 126 7.98 25.29 14.46
CA SER A 126 6.69 25.05 13.78
C SER A 126 5.57 24.62 14.75
N GLY A 127 5.85 24.47 16.05
CA GLY A 127 4.90 24.01 17.07
C GLY A 127 4.72 22.49 17.16
N ALA A 128 5.61 21.70 16.56
CA ALA A 128 5.53 20.24 16.62
C ALA A 128 6.03 19.68 17.96
N ASP A 129 5.36 18.63 18.45
CA ASP A 129 5.86 17.81 19.53
C ASP A 129 6.89 16.79 19.01
N VAL A 130 8.12 16.86 19.53
CA VAL A 130 9.26 16.02 19.11
C VAL A 130 9.48 14.80 20.02
N GLN A 131 8.60 14.51 20.98
CA GLN A 131 8.82 13.38 21.91
C GLN A 131 8.84 12.03 21.21
N ALA A 132 8.02 11.83 20.17
CA ALA A 132 8.10 10.63 19.32
C ALA A 132 9.48 10.45 18.70
N LEU A 133 10.09 11.53 18.20
CA LEU A 133 11.43 11.47 17.58
C LEU A 133 12.51 11.15 18.62
N ASN A 134 12.42 11.70 19.82
CA ASN A 134 13.32 11.40 20.92
C ASN A 134 13.26 9.92 21.33
N TYR A 135 12.05 9.36 21.36
CA TYR A 135 11.84 7.94 21.61
C TYR A 135 12.45 7.08 20.50
N LEU A 136 12.20 7.41 19.22
CA LEU A 136 12.77 6.69 18.08
C LEU A 136 14.30 6.74 18.04
N LYS A 137 14.90 7.90 18.34
CA LYS A 137 16.35 8.05 18.48
C LYS A 137 16.91 7.12 19.54
N ARG A 138 16.22 6.99 20.68
CA ARG A 138 16.60 6.07 21.75
C ARG A 138 16.49 4.61 21.32
N LEU A 139 15.41 4.23 20.63
CA LEU A 139 15.25 2.87 20.10
C LEU A 139 16.36 2.52 19.10
N ARG A 140 16.73 3.45 18.21
CA ARG A 140 17.83 3.27 17.26
C ARG A 140 19.17 3.12 17.96
N ASN A 141 19.45 3.92 18.99
CA ASN A 141 20.67 3.79 19.81
C ASN A 141 20.77 2.43 20.51
N LEU A 142 19.63 1.83 20.86
CA LEU A 142 19.57 0.50 21.47
C LEU A 142 19.50 -0.63 20.43
N SER A 143 19.58 -0.32 19.13
CA SER A 143 19.44 -1.26 18.01
C SER A 143 18.12 -2.05 18.02
N LEU A 144 17.05 -1.49 18.61
CA LEU A 144 15.74 -2.14 18.77
C LEU A 144 14.81 -1.95 17.56
N THR A 145 15.27 -1.31 16.50
CA THR A 145 14.47 -1.03 15.29
C THR A 145 14.66 -2.06 14.18
N GLY A 146 15.37 -3.16 14.45
CA GLY A 146 15.72 -4.18 13.46
C GLY A 146 16.85 -3.76 12.51
N SER A 147 17.27 -4.70 11.66
CA SER A 147 18.38 -4.49 10.71
C SER A 147 17.97 -3.58 9.55
N GLN A 148 18.83 -2.62 9.18
CA GLN A 148 18.62 -1.62 8.12
C GLN A 148 18.19 -2.20 6.77
N ARG A 149 18.53 -3.47 6.51
CA ARG A 149 18.21 -4.19 5.27
C ARG A 149 16.73 -4.61 5.17
N ALA A 150 15.87 -4.19 6.10
CA ALA A 150 14.42 -4.45 6.10
C ALA A 150 13.70 -3.95 4.82
N PHE A 151 14.25 -2.94 4.14
CA PHE A 151 13.68 -2.38 2.91
C PHE A 151 14.56 -2.77 1.72
N ALA A 152 14.13 -3.78 0.95
CA ALA A 152 14.78 -4.11 -0.31
C ALA A 152 14.10 -3.32 -1.44
N VAL A 153 14.89 -2.52 -2.17
CA VAL A 153 14.47 -1.94 -3.45
C VAL A 153 14.65 -3.01 -4.54
N PRO A 154 13.63 -3.35 -5.34
CA PRO A 154 13.77 -4.31 -6.41
C PRO A 154 14.75 -3.78 -7.45
N GLY A 155 15.73 -4.61 -7.81
CA GLY A 155 16.73 -4.28 -8.82
C GLY A 155 18.16 -4.16 -8.31
N GLN A 156 18.39 -4.23 -6.99
CA GLN A 156 19.74 -4.23 -6.43
C GLN A 156 20.02 -5.42 -5.50
N ALA A 157 19.63 -6.62 -5.94
CA ALA A 157 20.24 -7.90 -5.57
C ALA A 157 19.63 -9.01 -6.47
N GLY A 158 20.48 -9.76 -7.18
CA GLY A 158 20.19 -11.11 -7.71
C GLY A 158 18.95 -11.30 -8.61
N GLY A 159 19.19 -11.45 -9.91
CA GLY A 159 18.29 -11.94 -10.96
C GLY A 159 16.90 -12.47 -10.58
N GLY A 160 15.88 -11.71 -10.96
CA GLY A 160 14.47 -12.13 -10.92
C GLY A 160 13.58 -11.04 -11.51
N GLY A 161 13.46 -11.01 -12.84
CA GLY A 161 12.58 -10.08 -13.54
C GLY A 161 11.12 -10.31 -13.17
N GLY A 162 10.55 -9.43 -12.37
CA GLY A 162 9.12 -9.36 -12.06
C GLY A 162 8.61 -7.97 -12.40
N SER A 163 8.09 -7.82 -13.62
CA SER A 163 7.34 -6.64 -14.05
C SER A 163 6.11 -6.48 -13.14
N THR A 164 6.13 -5.50 -12.25
CA THR A 164 4.98 -5.16 -11.41
C THR A 164 3.90 -4.54 -12.29
N ASN A 165 2.71 -5.16 -12.36
CA ASN A 165 1.57 -4.68 -13.14
C ASN A 165 1.11 -3.29 -12.68
N GLN A 166 1.59 -2.25 -13.38
CA GLN A 166 1.21 -0.85 -13.23
C GLN A 166 -0.15 -0.49 -13.88
N SER A 167 -0.91 -1.47 -14.38
CA SER A 167 -2.03 -1.20 -15.30
C SER A 167 -3.30 -0.64 -14.66
N ASN A 168 -3.57 -0.89 -13.37
CA ASN A 168 -4.90 -0.59 -12.81
C ASN A 168 -5.06 0.83 -12.25
N ILE A 169 -3.98 1.44 -11.76
CA ILE A 169 -4.00 2.81 -11.20
C ILE A 169 -3.77 3.85 -12.31
N LEU A 170 -2.94 3.52 -13.31
CA LEU A 170 -2.72 4.37 -14.48
C LEU A 170 -3.98 4.47 -15.36
N ASP A 171 -4.76 3.40 -15.49
CA ASP A 171 -6.04 3.41 -16.24
C ASP A 171 -7.12 4.28 -15.54
N PHE A 172 -7.07 4.40 -14.20
CA PHE A 172 -7.94 5.32 -13.46
C PHE A 172 -7.50 6.78 -13.64
N ALA A 173 -6.19 7.03 -13.63
CA ALA A 173 -5.64 8.36 -13.92
C ALA A 173 -5.97 8.80 -15.36
N ASP A 174 -5.76 7.95 -16.37
CA ASP A 174 -6.04 8.28 -17.78
C ASP A 174 -7.53 8.57 -18.04
N LYS A 175 -8.44 7.80 -17.42
CA LYS A 175 -9.89 8.02 -17.56
C LYS A 175 -10.36 9.31 -16.88
N PHE A 176 -9.77 9.69 -15.76
CA PHE A 176 -10.12 10.92 -15.03
C PHE A 176 -9.41 12.17 -15.59
N VAL A 177 -8.24 12.01 -16.20
CA VAL A 177 -7.45 13.09 -16.85
C VAL A 177 -8.17 13.66 -18.08
N SER A 178 -9.03 12.86 -18.74
CA SER A 178 -9.83 13.29 -19.90
C SER A 178 -10.83 14.44 -19.61
N GLN A 179 -11.13 14.75 -18.35
CA GLN A 179 -12.00 15.88 -17.95
C GLN A 179 -11.27 17.11 -17.36
N GLY A 180 -9.95 17.28 -17.60
CA GLY A 180 -9.31 18.59 -17.44
C GLY A 180 -8.36 18.78 -16.25
N LEU A 181 -7.65 17.72 -15.84
CA LEU A 181 -6.61 17.79 -14.80
C LEU A 181 -5.24 17.31 -15.31
N ASN A 182 -4.73 17.92 -16.40
CA ASN A 182 -3.46 17.58 -17.05
C ASN A 182 -2.19 17.74 -16.16
N ALA A 183 -2.29 18.34 -14.98
CA ALA A 183 -1.14 18.57 -14.08
C ALA A 183 -0.93 17.46 -13.02
N VAL A 184 -1.87 16.52 -12.87
CA VAL A 184 -1.93 15.61 -11.70
C VAL A 184 -1.29 14.24 -11.95
N ALA A 185 -1.27 13.76 -13.20
CA ALA A 185 -0.78 12.41 -13.53
C ALA A 185 0.73 12.19 -13.27
N LYS A 186 1.55 13.24 -13.41
CA LYS A 186 3.00 13.14 -13.14
C LYS A 186 3.33 13.03 -11.66
N GLY A 187 2.60 13.73 -10.78
CA GLY A 187 2.80 13.66 -9.33
C GLY A 187 2.36 12.32 -8.72
N MET A 188 1.31 11.70 -9.28
CA MET A 188 0.82 10.40 -8.81
C MET A 188 1.82 9.25 -9.02
N LYS A 189 2.68 9.33 -10.05
CA LYS A 189 3.73 8.33 -10.30
C LYS A 189 4.80 8.33 -9.19
N THR A 190 5.03 9.46 -8.55
CA THR A 190 5.95 9.65 -7.40
C THR A 190 5.28 9.30 -6.07
N LEU A 191 3.95 9.24 -6.00
CA LEU A 191 3.21 8.77 -4.83
C LEU A 191 3.13 7.24 -4.74
N MET A 192 3.53 6.54 -5.79
CA MET A 192 3.56 5.07 -5.81
C MET A 192 4.99 4.61 -5.53
N SER A 193 5.27 4.21 -4.29
CA SER A 193 6.55 3.64 -3.90
C SER A 193 6.92 2.51 -4.85
N GLN A 194 7.93 2.72 -5.70
CA GLN A 194 8.33 1.71 -6.65
C GLN A 194 8.98 0.53 -5.92
N GLY A 195 8.23 -0.55 -5.79
CA GLY A 195 8.79 -1.89 -5.58
C GLY A 195 9.22 -2.26 -4.17
N GLN A 196 9.10 -1.40 -3.16
CA GLN A 196 9.57 -1.75 -1.81
C GLN A 196 8.93 -3.03 -1.28
N THR A 197 9.77 -4.00 -0.92
CA THR A 197 9.32 -5.20 -0.23
C THR A 197 9.49 -4.98 1.27
N PHE A 198 8.37 -4.94 2.00
CA PHE A 198 8.35 -4.76 3.45
C PHE A 198 8.95 -5.98 4.17
N ALA A 199 9.54 -5.76 5.36
CA ALA A 199 10.17 -6.82 6.14
C ALA A 199 9.25 -8.00 6.42
N VAL A 200 7.98 -7.74 6.80
CA VAL A 200 6.98 -8.80 7.02
C VAL A 200 6.73 -9.60 5.75
N THR A 201 6.60 -8.93 4.60
CA THR A 201 6.37 -9.58 3.32
C THR A 201 7.55 -10.46 2.93
N ARG A 202 8.78 -9.98 3.11
CA ARG A 202 9.99 -10.76 2.85
C ARG A 202 10.07 -11.99 3.75
N ALA A 203 9.84 -11.81 5.06
CA ALA A 203 9.89 -12.91 6.01
C ALA A 203 8.85 -14.00 5.66
N VAL A 204 7.62 -13.59 5.35
CA VAL A 204 6.55 -14.54 4.96
C VAL A 204 6.87 -15.20 3.63
N GLN A 205 7.37 -14.45 2.64
CA GLN A 205 7.76 -15.01 1.35
C GLN A 205 8.88 -16.05 1.52
N ALA A 206 9.91 -15.75 2.31
CA ALA A 206 10.99 -16.69 2.60
C ALA A 206 10.47 -17.99 3.26
N LEU A 207 9.53 -17.86 4.21
CA LEU A 207 8.89 -19.02 4.85
C LEU A 207 8.05 -19.86 3.88
N VAL A 208 7.30 -19.22 2.96
CA VAL A 208 6.45 -19.91 1.98
C VAL A 208 7.28 -20.60 0.90
N GLU A 209 8.30 -19.92 0.37
CA GLU A 209 9.18 -20.47 -0.66
C GLU A 209 10.12 -21.54 -0.09
N ASN A 210 10.41 -21.47 1.21
CA ASN A 210 11.24 -22.44 1.94
C ASN A 210 12.58 -22.71 1.23
N LYS A 211 13.17 -21.65 0.67
CA LYS A 211 14.47 -21.71 -0.03
C LYS A 211 15.66 -21.59 0.92
N GLY A 212 15.41 -21.53 2.23
CA GLY A 212 16.41 -21.21 3.23
C GLY A 212 16.76 -19.71 3.22
N GLY A 213 17.37 -19.24 4.32
CA GLY A 213 17.81 -17.87 4.50
C GLY A 213 18.05 -17.55 5.97
N GLU A 214 18.97 -16.64 6.25
CA GLU A 214 19.33 -16.23 7.62
C GLU A 214 18.11 -15.83 8.45
N GLU A 215 17.13 -15.15 7.82
CA GLU A 215 15.90 -14.75 8.51
C GLU A 215 15.09 -15.97 8.98
N GLN A 216 14.90 -16.99 8.14
CA GLN A 216 14.11 -18.19 8.47
C GLN A 216 14.68 -18.95 9.67
N GLU A 217 16.01 -19.00 9.81
CA GLU A 217 16.70 -19.72 10.88
C GLU A 217 16.55 -19.06 12.26
N THR A 218 16.25 -17.75 12.30
CA THR A 218 16.05 -17.01 13.56
C THR A 218 14.65 -17.20 14.17
N TYR A 219 13.66 -17.68 13.41
CA TYR A 219 12.31 -17.84 13.90
C TYR A 219 12.18 -19.08 14.80
N LEU A 220 11.47 -18.92 15.91
CA LEU A 220 11.07 -20.04 16.74
C LEU A 220 10.04 -20.90 15.99
N TYR A 221 10.26 -22.21 15.96
CA TYR A 221 9.34 -23.15 15.34
C TYR A 221 8.61 -23.97 16.40
N PHE A 222 7.28 -23.96 16.34
CA PHE A 222 6.41 -24.70 17.26
C PHE A 222 5.44 -25.56 16.45
N ASP A 223 5.39 -26.86 16.77
CA ASP A 223 4.39 -27.78 16.22
C ASP A 223 3.43 -28.22 17.34
N PRO A 224 2.15 -27.79 17.31
CA PRO A 224 1.15 -28.17 18.32
C PRO A 224 0.90 -29.68 18.43
N LYS A 225 1.26 -30.47 17.40
CA LYS A 225 1.12 -31.93 17.41
C LYS A 225 2.27 -32.62 18.15
N MET A 226 3.37 -31.91 18.39
CA MET A 226 4.55 -32.47 19.03
C MET A 226 4.50 -32.28 20.56
N PRO A 227 5.03 -33.23 21.35
CA PRO A 227 5.15 -33.07 22.79
C PRO A 227 6.03 -31.87 23.17
N ARG A 228 5.67 -31.19 24.26
CA ARG A 228 6.44 -30.06 24.80
C ARG A 228 7.89 -30.46 25.06
N GLY A 229 8.83 -29.59 24.70
CA GLY A 229 10.27 -29.82 24.88
C GLY A 229 10.92 -30.64 23.76
N THR A 230 10.14 -31.15 22.80
CA THR A 230 10.71 -31.71 21.58
C THR A 230 11.11 -30.55 20.68
N ASN A 231 12.40 -30.43 20.35
CA ASN A 231 12.85 -29.48 19.35
C ASN A 231 12.44 -30.05 17.99
N PRO A 232 11.45 -29.49 17.29
CA PRO A 232 11.15 -29.98 15.96
C PRO A 232 12.31 -29.48 15.12
N GLY A 233 13.23 -30.38 14.75
CA GLY A 233 14.23 -30.04 13.74
C GLY A 233 13.51 -29.38 12.58
N SER A 234 14.03 -28.26 12.07
CA SER A 234 13.37 -27.46 11.05
C SER A 234 12.86 -28.40 9.96
N ASN A 235 11.54 -28.55 9.86
CA ASN A 235 10.93 -29.38 8.83
C ASN A 235 11.05 -28.62 7.51
N ALA A 236 12.28 -28.56 6.99
CA ALA A 236 12.75 -27.75 5.87
C ALA A 236 12.18 -28.21 4.51
N LYS A 237 11.04 -28.90 4.51
CA LYS A 237 10.37 -29.40 3.29
C LYS A 237 8.87 -29.16 3.27
N ALA A 238 8.28 -28.52 4.28
CA ALA A 238 6.86 -28.19 4.26
C ALA A 238 6.60 -27.01 3.31
N SER A 239 5.65 -27.19 2.39
CA SER A 239 5.08 -26.11 1.59
C SER A 239 3.84 -25.59 2.30
N TYR A 240 3.85 -24.32 2.67
CA TYR A 240 2.72 -23.67 3.33
C TYR A 240 1.77 -23.06 2.31
N ARG A 241 0.51 -23.49 2.30
CA ARG A 241 -0.53 -22.93 1.42
C ARG A 241 -1.45 -21.96 2.12
N ASP A 242 -1.69 -22.14 3.42
CA ASP A 242 -2.49 -21.24 4.23
C ASP A 242 -1.60 -20.66 5.32
N VAL A 243 -1.45 -19.34 5.33
CA VAL A 243 -0.53 -18.62 6.22
C VAL A 243 -1.32 -17.57 6.99
N MET A 244 -1.17 -17.58 8.31
CA MET A 244 -1.69 -16.56 9.19
C MET A 244 -0.53 -15.72 9.74
N VAL A 245 -0.59 -14.40 9.50
CA VAL A 245 0.40 -13.43 9.96
C VAL A 245 -0.23 -12.60 11.07
N CYS A 246 0.34 -12.67 12.27
CA CYS A 246 -0.14 -11.94 13.44
C CYS A 246 0.94 -10.96 13.92
N ILE A 247 0.72 -9.66 13.71
CA ILE A 247 1.59 -8.61 14.25
C ILE A 247 1.17 -8.31 15.69
N VAL A 248 2.08 -8.54 16.63
CA VAL A 248 1.87 -8.13 18.04
C VAL A 248 2.24 -6.65 18.14
N GLY A 249 1.25 -5.78 18.27
CA GLY A 249 1.39 -4.33 18.22
C GLY A 249 0.63 -3.69 17.04
N GLY A 250 1.18 -2.62 16.49
CA GLY A 250 0.56 -1.88 15.40
C GLY A 250 0.79 -2.53 14.04
N GLY A 251 -0.30 -2.95 13.39
CA GLY A 251 -0.34 -3.29 11.97
C GLY A 251 -0.81 -2.12 11.12
N ASN A 252 -0.67 -2.23 9.80
CA ASN A 252 -1.06 -1.17 8.87
C ASN A 252 -1.51 -1.73 7.50
N TYR A 253 -2.15 -0.88 6.71
CA TYR A 253 -2.67 -1.26 5.39
C TYR A 253 -1.58 -1.51 4.34
N LEU A 254 -0.37 -0.94 4.49
CA LEU A 254 0.73 -1.16 3.54
C LEU A 254 1.26 -2.60 3.67
N GLU A 255 1.44 -3.09 4.90
CA GLU A 255 1.80 -4.48 5.18
C GLU A 255 0.74 -5.44 4.65
N TYR A 256 -0.53 -5.19 4.97
CA TYR A 256 -1.66 -5.99 4.48
C TYR A 256 -1.62 -6.07 2.94
N HIS A 257 -1.55 -4.93 2.26
CA HIS A 257 -1.58 -4.89 0.80
C HIS A 257 -0.36 -5.59 0.20
N SER A 258 0.83 -5.36 0.74
CA SER A 258 2.06 -6.00 0.28
C SER A 258 1.99 -7.53 0.40
N LEU A 259 1.44 -8.06 1.50
CA LEU A 259 1.23 -9.49 1.68
C LEU A 259 0.20 -10.06 0.70
N GLN A 260 -0.89 -9.33 0.42
CA GLN A 260 -1.89 -9.74 -0.57
C GLN A 260 -1.33 -9.72 -2.00
N GLU A 261 -0.45 -8.79 -2.34
CA GLU A 261 0.23 -8.80 -3.64
C GLU A 261 1.24 -9.95 -3.75
N MET A 262 2.02 -10.18 -2.69
CA MET A 262 3.01 -11.24 -2.64
C MET A 262 2.34 -12.62 -2.79
N SER A 263 1.22 -12.86 -2.09
CA SER A 263 0.49 -14.15 -2.13
C SER A 263 0.01 -14.53 -3.53
N GLN A 264 -0.29 -13.55 -4.38
CA GLN A 264 -0.69 -13.76 -5.77
C GLN A 264 0.49 -14.10 -6.70
N ARG A 265 1.70 -13.66 -6.35
CA ARG A 265 2.91 -13.80 -7.17
C ARG A 265 3.80 -14.98 -6.75
N VAL A 266 3.84 -15.29 -5.45
CA VAL A 266 4.72 -16.31 -4.88
C VAL A 266 4.37 -17.70 -5.43
N GLN A 267 5.40 -18.55 -5.57
CA GLN A 267 5.23 -19.96 -5.90
C GLN A 267 5.87 -20.85 -4.83
N PRO A 268 5.13 -21.82 -4.27
CA PRO A 268 3.73 -22.15 -4.56
C PRO A 268 2.76 -21.07 -4.08
N LYS A 269 1.61 -20.91 -4.75
CA LYS A 269 0.58 -19.93 -4.35
C LYS A 269 0.12 -20.23 -2.92
N CYS A 270 -0.10 -19.17 -2.14
CA CYS A 270 -0.61 -19.26 -0.80
C CYS A 270 -1.78 -18.29 -0.56
N ASN A 271 -2.59 -18.60 0.45
CA ASN A 271 -3.59 -17.73 1.03
C ASN A 271 -2.97 -17.10 2.27
N VAL A 272 -3.03 -15.77 2.37
CA VAL A 272 -2.49 -15.04 3.52
C VAL A 272 -3.63 -14.33 4.25
N VAL A 273 -3.79 -14.66 5.54
CA VAL A 273 -4.62 -13.93 6.49
C VAL A 273 -3.69 -13.06 7.33
N TYR A 274 -3.90 -11.75 7.29
CA TYR A 274 -3.12 -10.79 8.06
C TYR A 274 -3.97 -10.21 9.19
N GLY A 275 -3.40 -10.14 10.38
CA GLY A 275 -3.99 -9.51 11.54
C GLY A 275 -2.93 -8.86 12.41
N ALA A 276 -3.37 -7.92 13.24
CA ALA A 276 -2.54 -7.26 14.23
C ALA A 276 -3.36 -7.06 15.51
N THR A 277 -2.72 -6.70 16.63
CA THR A 277 -3.48 -6.30 17.82
C THR A 277 -4.30 -5.04 17.56
N GLU A 278 -3.74 -4.11 16.78
CA GLU A 278 -4.42 -2.89 16.33
C GLU A 278 -4.00 -2.57 14.88
N ILE A 279 -4.92 -2.06 14.06
CA ILE A 279 -4.60 -1.50 12.74
C ILE A 279 -4.56 0.02 12.88
N LEU A 280 -3.38 0.60 12.81
CA LEU A 280 -3.16 2.00 13.15
C LEU A 280 -3.02 2.89 11.91
N ALA A 281 -3.62 4.08 11.95
CA ALA A 281 -3.22 5.14 11.05
C ALA A 281 -1.84 5.68 11.48
N PRO A 282 -1.04 6.23 10.55
CA PRO A 282 0.29 6.75 10.90
C PRO A 282 0.29 7.84 11.97
N CYS A 283 -0.78 8.65 12.04
CA CYS A 283 -0.93 9.68 13.07
C CYS A 283 -1.16 9.08 14.46
N ASP A 284 -1.98 8.02 14.55
CA ASP A 284 -2.24 7.32 15.82
C ASP A 284 -0.98 6.62 16.33
N PHE A 285 -0.21 6.01 15.41
CA PHE A 285 1.07 5.42 15.75
C PHE A 285 2.07 6.46 16.25
N LEU A 286 2.16 7.63 15.60
CA LEU A 286 2.97 8.74 16.10
C LEU A 286 2.55 9.19 17.51
N GLN A 287 1.25 9.23 17.78
CA GLN A 287 0.74 9.59 19.11
C GLN A 287 1.19 8.58 20.17
N GLN A 288 1.09 7.27 19.89
CA GLN A 288 1.59 6.23 20.78
C GLN A 288 3.10 6.40 21.06
N LEU A 289 3.90 6.71 20.03
CA LEU A 289 5.33 7.00 20.20
C LEU A 289 5.59 8.25 21.04
N THR A 290 4.79 9.30 20.88
CA THR A 290 4.85 10.52 21.70
C THR A 290 4.56 10.22 23.17
N GLU A 291 3.54 9.41 23.46
CA GLU A 291 3.22 8.99 24.83
C GLU A 291 4.36 8.20 25.46
N LEU A 292 4.99 7.30 24.71
CA LEU A 292 6.16 6.54 25.16
C LEU A 292 7.38 7.44 25.39
N GLY A 293 7.60 8.41 24.51
CA GLY A 293 8.65 9.42 24.68
C GLY A 293 8.47 10.26 25.95
N ASN A 294 7.23 10.56 26.32
CA ASN A 294 6.91 11.27 27.55
C ASN A 294 7.07 10.41 28.81
N LYS A 295 6.69 9.12 28.76
CA LYS A 295 6.84 8.19 29.89
C LYS A 295 8.29 7.80 30.17
N GLY A 296 9.13 7.78 29.14
CA GLY A 296 10.55 7.44 29.24
C GLY A 296 11.46 8.61 29.65
N LYS A 297 10.95 9.66 30.28
CA LYS A 297 11.76 10.75 30.85
C LYS A 297 12.20 10.41 32.27
#